data_AF-A0A938UVK1-F1
#
_entry.id   AF-A0A938UVK1-F1
#
_cell.length_a   1.000
_cell.length_b   1.000
_cell.length_c   1.000
_cell.angle_alpha   90.00
_cell.angle_beta   90.00
_cell.angle_gamma   90.00
#
_symmetry.space_group_name_H-M   'P 1'
#
loop_
_entity.id
_entity.type
_entity.pdbx_description
1 polymer ?
#
loop_
_entity_poly.entity_id
_entity_poly.type
_entity_poly.pdbx_seq_one_letter_code
_entity_poly.pdbx_strand_id
1 'polypeptide(L)'
;DGFATAKVLAEAVRTKPYDLILTGTQAEDDGYGQVGVVMAEMLGIPHVSIVNRVEVQDKKIKAHRELEGGLEEVVEVDLPALLTIQTGINEPRYVSIMGIRKVAKKEIKALGTSDLNLKPEEVGLAGSNIQLEKIFVPPVGEGAAMIEGKPEEIAQKVFDILKDKGGVA
;
A
#
# COMPACT_ATOMS: atom_id res chain seq x y z
N ASP A 1 9.25 -1.08 11.71
CA ASP A 1 9.36 -0.85 10.25
C ASP A 1 8.35 -1.74 9.52
N GLY A 2 8.37 -1.78 8.18
CA GLY A 2 7.44 -2.63 7.42
C GLY A 2 7.56 -4.12 7.74
N PHE A 3 8.78 -4.61 7.99
CA PHE A 3 9.05 -6.02 8.30
C PHE A 3 8.47 -6.44 9.66
N ALA A 4 8.77 -5.72 10.73
CA ALA A 4 8.26 -6.04 12.07
C ALA A 4 6.73 -5.98 12.11
N THR A 5 6.13 -4.98 11.43
CA THR A 5 4.66 -4.85 11.31
C THR A 5 4.05 -6.05 10.56
N ALA A 6 4.63 -6.45 9.42
CA ALA A 6 4.17 -7.61 8.67
C ALA A 6 4.23 -8.91 9.49
N LYS A 7 5.28 -9.08 10.31
CA LYS A 7 5.43 -10.25 11.19
C LYS A 7 4.32 -10.36 12.22
N VAL A 8 3.98 -9.25 12.88
CA VAL A 8 2.89 -9.22 13.85
C VAL A 8 1.55 -9.57 13.19
N LEU A 9 1.28 -9.00 12.01
CA LEU A 9 0.04 -9.26 11.28
C LEU A 9 -0.03 -10.70 10.75
N ALA A 10 1.08 -11.26 10.26
CA ALA A 10 1.16 -12.65 9.81
C ALA A 10 0.80 -13.61 10.95
N GLU A 11 1.42 -13.46 12.13
CA GLU A 11 1.12 -14.29 13.30
C GLU A 11 -0.33 -14.13 13.77
N ALA A 12 -0.88 -12.92 13.74
CA ALA A 12 -2.29 -12.69 14.05
C ALA A 12 -3.22 -13.41 13.06
N VAL A 13 -2.94 -13.34 11.76
CA VAL A 13 -3.75 -13.98 10.71
C VAL A 13 -3.63 -15.51 10.75
N ARG A 14 -2.47 -16.06 11.11
CA ARG A 14 -2.28 -17.52 11.30
C ARG A 14 -3.25 -18.14 12.31
N THR A 15 -3.74 -17.36 13.27
CA THR A 15 -4.71 -17.84 14.28
C THR A 15 -6.13 -18.09 13.73
N LYS A 16 -6.37 -17.77 12.46
CA LYS A 16 -7.70 -17.84 11.83
C LYS A 16 -7.62 -18.59 10.49
N PRO A 17 -8.70 -19.28 10.07
CA PRO A 17 -8.80 -19.76 8.69
C PRO A 17 -8.92 -18.56 7.74
N TYR A 18 -8.23 -18.63 6.61
CA TYR A 18 -8.32 -17.64 5.54
C TYR A 18 -8.18 -18.31 4.18
N ASP A 19 -8.98 -17.83 3.22
CA ASP A 19 -8.81 -18.13 1.80
C ASP A 19 -8.18 -16.94 1.07
N LEU A 20 -8.56 -15.72 1.43
CA LEU A 20 -8.07 -14.49 0.78
C LEU A 20 -7.74 -13.43 1.83
N ILE A 21 -6.55 -12.84 1.69
CA ILE A 21 -6.12 -11.71 2.50
C ILE A 21 -6.04 -10.47 1.60
N LEU A 22 -6.66 -9.38 2.05
CA LEU A 22 -6.62 -8.11 1.35
C LEU A 22 -5.89 -7.08 2.20
N THR A 23 -4.89 -6.43 1.63
CA THR A 23 -4.24 -5.24 2.22
C THR A 23 -4.38 -4.06 1.29
N GLY A 24 -4.15 -2.84 1.78
CA GLY A 24 -3.84 -1.72 0.88
C GLY A 24 -2.49 -1.95 0.19
N THR A 25 -2.28 -1.31 -0.95
CA THR A 25 -0.96 -1.28 -1.64
C THR A 25 0.10 -0.61 -0.78
N GLN A 26 -0.26 0.54 -0.19
CA GLN A 26 0.58 1.31 0.72
C GLN A 26 -0.30 2.08 1.70
N ALA A 27 0.24 2.40 2.86
CA ALA A 27 -0.37 3.35 3.79
C ALA A 27 0.09 4.76 3.43
N GLU A 28 -0.79 5.75 3.61
CA GLU A 28 -0.52 7.16 3.24
C GLU A 28 0.50 7.85 4.15
N ASP A 29 0.78 7.27 5.32
CA ASP A 29 1.75 7.78 6.28
C ASP A 29 3.20 7.43 5.88
N ASP A 30 3.65 6.21 6.16
CA ASP A 30 5.02 5.78 5.93
C ASP A 30 5.28 5.45 4.45
N GLY A 31 4.24 5.18 3.66
CA GLY A 31 4.36 5.00 2.21
C GLY A 31 5.19 3.80 1.73
N TYR A 32 5.66 2.92 2.63
CA TYR A 32 6.65 1.90 2.24
C TYR A 32 6.15 0.85 1.26
N GLY A 33 4.85 0.57 1.20
CA GLY A 33 4.27 -0.46 0.31
C GLY A 33 4.72 -1.91 0.58
N GLN A 34 5.38 -2.18 1.71
CA GLN A 34 6.05 -3.46 1.97
C GLN A 34 5.19 -4.46 2.75
N VAL A 35 4.29 -3.99 3.63
CA VAL A 35 3.67 -4.84 4.66
C VAL A 35 2.90 -6.02 4.06
N GLY A 36 2.10 -5.79 3.01
CA GLY A 36 1.28 -6.84 2.39
C GLY A 36 2.12 -7.95 1.75
N VAL A 37 3.10 -7.59 0.92
CA VAL A 37 3.95 -8.57 0.21
C VAL A 37 4.86 -9.34 1.16
N VAL A 38 5.39 -8.67 2.19
CA VAL A 38 6.20 -9.32 3.24
C VAL A 38 5.34 -10.29 4.06
N MET A 39 4.10 -9.91 4.37
CA MET A 39 3.17 -10.79 5.08
C MET A 39 2.84 -12.04 4.25
N ALA A 40 2.67 -11.93 2.93
CA ALA A 40 2.43 -13.08 2.06
C ALA A 40 3.61 -14.07 2.08
N GLU A 41 4.84 -13.56 1.99
CA GLU A 41 6.06 -14.36 2.08
C GLU A 41 6.15 -15.09 3.45
N MET A 42 5.91 -14.37 4.54
CA MET A 42 5.91 -14.95 5.90
C MET A 42 4.83 -16.02 6.09
N LEU A 43 3.69 -15.88 5.41
CA LEU A 43 2.60 -16.85 5.43
C LEU A 43 2.87 -18.06 4.50
N GLY A 44 3.77 -17.91 3.53
CA GLY A 44 4.08 -18.93 2.52
C GLY A 44 2.97 -19.08 1.48
N ILE A 45 2.25 -18.00 1.16
CA ILE A 45 1.14 -17.99 0.20
C ILE A 45 1.46 -17.09 -0.99
N PRO A 46 0.93 -17.40 -2.19
CA PRO A 46 1.11 -16.54 -3.35
C PRO A 46 0.45 -15.18 -3.15
N HIS A 47 0.98 -14.16 -3.84
CA HIS A 47 0.41 -12.81 -3.81
C HIS A 47 0.43 -12.12 -5.17
N VAL A 48 -0.46 -11.14 -5.32
CA VAL A 48 -0.44 -10.19 -6.44
C VAL A 48 -0.48 -8.77 -5.85
N SER A 49 0.44 -7.92 -6.26
CA SER A 49 0.54 -6.55 -5.79
C SER A 49 -0.08 -5.55 -6.78
N ILE A 50 -0.47 -4.38 -6.28
CA ILE A 50 -0.93 -3.22 -7.08
C ILE A 50 -2.18 -3.61 -7.91
N VAL A 51 -3.10 -4.33 -7.26
CA VAL A 51 -4.29 -4.88 -7.91
C VAL A 51 -5.36 -3.82 -8.05
N ASN A 52 -5.77 -3.55 -9.29
CA ASN A 52 -6.78 -2.55 -9.64
C ASN A 52 -8.12 -3.18 -10.09
N ARG A 53 -8.17 -4.51 -10.29
CA ARG A 53 -9.40 -5.27 -10.56
C ARG A 53 -9.25 -6.72 -10.11
N VAL A 54 -10.32 -7.28 -9.55
CA VAL A 54 -10.37 -8.66 -9.04
C VAL A 54 -11.57 -9.41 -9.64
N GLU A 55 -11.31 -10.57 -10.21
CA GLU A 55 -12.31 -11.53 -10.67
C GLU A 55 -12.14 -12.85 -9.91
N VAL A 56 -13.19 -13.27 -9.19
CA VAL A 56 -13.17 -14.52 -8.42
C VAL A 56 -13.67 -15.67 -9.30
N GLN A 57 -12.90 -16.74 -9.39
CA GLN A 57 -13.21 -17.94 -10.17
C GLN A 57 -13.04 -19.19 -9.30
N ASP A 58 -14.06 -19.53 -8.51
CA ASP A 58 -14.07 -20.64 -7.55
C ASP A 58 -12.83 -20.67 -6.64
N LYS A 59 -11.83 -21.49 -6.99
CA LYS A 59 -10.58 -21.68 -6.23
C LYS A 59 -9.43 -20.79 -6.68
N LYS A 60 -9.66 -19.94 -7.68
CA LYS A 60 -8.68 -19.03 -8.27
C LYS A 60 -9.16 -17.60 -8.22
N ILE A 61 -8.20 -16.69 -8.20
CA ILE A 61 -8.40 -15.28 -8.43
C ILE A 61 -7.70 -14.90 -9.72
N LYS A 62 -8.41 -14.19 -10.59
CA LYS A 62 -7.83 -13.47 -11.72
C LYS A 62 -7.73 -11.99 -11.34
N ALA A 63 -6.51 -11.54 -11.09
CA ALA A 63 -6.20 -10.17 -10.67
C ALA A 63 -5.58 -9.40 -11.83
N HIS A 64 -6.02 -8.16 -12.03
CA HIS A 64 -5.38 -7.22 -12.95
C HIS A 64 -4.54 -6.26 -12.12
N ARG A 65 -3.32 -5.99 -12.57
CA ARG A 65 -2.41 -5.02 -11.95
C ARG A 65 -1.81 -4.08 -12.98
N GLU A 66 -1.59 -2.86 -12.55
CA GLU A 66 -0.97 -1.82 -13.36
C GLU A 66 0.56 -1.93 -13.30
N LEU A 67 1.19 -1.82 -14.46
CA LEU A 67 2.64 -1.75 -14.64
C LEU A 67 3.02 -0.40 -15.23
N GLU A 68 4.32 -0.09 -15.20
CA GLU A 68 4.86 1.12 -15.79
C GLU A 68 4.52 1.24 -17.28
N GLY A 69 4.36 2.49 -17.75
CA GLY A 69 4.01 2.76 -19.15
C GLY A 69 2.55 2.49 -19.52
N GLY A 70 1.66 2.34 -18.53
CA GLY A 70 0.23 2.08 -18.75
C GLY A 70 -0.07 0.65 -19.21
N LEU A 71 0.87 -0.27 -18.96
CA LEU A 71 0.67 -1.68 -19.22
C LEU A 71 -0.21 -2.29 -18.14
N GLU A 72 -1.10 -3.20 -18.54
CA GLU A 72 -1.92 -3.98 -17.62
C GLU A 72 -1.50 -5.44 -17.72
N GLU A 73 -1.18 -6.04 -16.57
CA GLU A 73 -0.91 -7.46 -16.46
C GLU A 73 -2.06 -8.18 -15.77
N VAL A 74 -2.43 -9.34 -16.32
CA VAL A 74 -3.48 -10.19 -15.79
C VAL A 74 -2.87 -11.47 -15.26
N VAL A 75 -3.01 -11.70 -13.96
CA VAL A 75 -2.39 -12.82 -13.24
C VAL A 75 -3.48 -13.70 -12.64
N GLU A 76 -3.34 -15.02 -12.81
CA GLU A 76 -4.16 -16.00 -12.10
C GLU A 76 -3.39 -16.57 -10.90
N VAL A 77 -4.05 -16.63 -9.74
CA VAL A 77 -3.47 -17.15 -8.50
C VAL A 77 -4.44 -18.10 -7.81
N ASP A 78 -3.92 -19.22 -7.30
CA ASP A 78 -4.68 -20.18 -6.50
C ASP A 78 -4.90 -19.66 -5.07
N LEU A 79 -6.06 -19.95 -4.49
CA LEU A 79 -6.32 -19.71 -3.06
C LEU A 79 -5.66 -20.81 -2.19
N PRO A 80 -5.09 -20.47 -1.01
CA PRO A 80 -5.15 -19.15 -0.39
C PRO A 80 -4.14 -18.15 -0.96
N ALA A 81 -4.53 -16.88 -1.05
CA ALA A 81 -3.70 -15.82 -1.64
C ALA A 81 -3.80 -14.48 -0.89
N LEU A 82 -2.83 -13.60 -1.14
CA LEU A 82 -2.86 -12.20 -0.68
C LEU A 82 -2.89 -11.23 -1.86
N LEU A 83 -3.77 -10.23 -1.81
CA LEU A 83 -3.80 -9.15 -2.80
C LEU A 83 -3.52 -7.81 -2.12
N THR A 84 -2.59 -7.03 -2.68
CA THR A 84 -2.46 -5.62 -2.30
C THR A 84 -3.32 -4.78 -3.22
N ILE A 85 -4.30 -4.10 -2.65
CA ILE A 85 -5.37 -3.42 -3.37
C ILE A 85 -4.99 -1.98 -3.62
N GLN A 86 -5.05 -1.56 -4.89
CA GLN A 86 -4.80 -0.19 -5.31
C GLN A 86 -6.02 0.69 -5.03
N THR A 87 -5.76 1.90 -4.53
CA THR A 87 -6.80 2.91 -4.35
C THR A 87 -7.48 3.20 -5.68
N GLY A 88 -8.81 3.25 -5.69
CA GLY A 88 -9.59 3.49 -6.90
C GLY A 88 -10.14 2.22 -7.58
N ILE A 89 -9.82 1.01 -7.09
CA ILE A 89 -10.46 -0.23 -7.56
C ILE A 89 -11.99 -0.19 -7.43
N ASN A 90 -12.51 0.50 -6.40
CA ASN A 90 -13.92 0.63 -6.12
C ASN A 90 -14.23 1.90 -5.30
N GLU A 91 -15.52 2.20 -5.16
CA GLU A 91 -16.02 3.23 -4.24
C GLU A 91 -16.51 2.57 -2.93
N PRO A 92 -15.87 2.86 -1.78
CA PRO A 92 -16.32 2.32 -0.50
C PRO A 92 -17.74 2.78 -0.15
N ARG A 93 -18.61 1.84 0.17
CA ARG A 93 -20.00 2.14 0.54
C ARG A 93 -20.09 2.93 1.85
N TYR A 94 -21.06 3.84 1.93
CA TYR A 94 -21.41 4.51 3.19
C TYR A 94 -22.01 3.54 4.21
N VAL A 95 -21.76 3.83 5.49
CA VAL A 95 -22.30 3.07 6.63
C VAL A 95 -23.62 3.69 7.07
N SER A 96 -24.66 2.87 7.27
CA SER A 96 -25.93 3.36 7.82
C SER A 96 -25.84 3.63 9.32
N ILE A 97 -26.68 4.53 9.84
CA ILE A 97 -26.77 4.84 11.28
C ILE A 97 -27.04 3.58 12.12
N MET A 98 -27.90 2.69 11.62
CA MET A 98 -28.17 1.40 12.26
C MET A 98 -26.94 0.49 12.27
N GLY A 99 -26.14 0.52 11.19
CA GLY A 99 -24.85 -0.17 11.12
C GLY A 99 -23.87 0.32 12.18
N ILE A 100 -23.74 1.64 12.35
CA ILE A 100 -22.89 2.26 13.37
C ILE A 100 -23.31 1.78 14.78
N ARG A 101 -24.60 1.86 15.11
CA ARG A 101 -25.12 1.40 16.41
C ARG A 101 -24.90 -0.09 16.66
N LYS A 102 -24.94 -0.92 15.61
CA LYS A 102 -24.70 -2.36 15.70
C LYS A 102 -23.24 -2.67 15.99
N VAL A 103 -22.31 -1.99 15.32
CA VAL A 103 -20.86 -2.19 15.51
C VAL A 103 -20.40 -1.66 16.87
N ALA A 104 -20.94 -0.54 17.34
CA ALA A 104 -20.60 0.03 18.65
C ALA A 104 -20.86 -0.92 19.84
N LYS A 105 -21.74 -1.91 19.67
CA LYS A 105 -22.06 -2.91 20.69
C LYS A 105 -21.27 -4.21 20.53
N LYS A 106 -20.52 -4.38 19.43
CA LYS A 106 -19.73 -5.59 19.22
C LYS A 106 -18.49 -5.53 20.10
N GLU A 107 -18.22 -6.64 20.77
CA GLU A 107 -16.94 -6.82 21.44
C GLU A 107 -15.82 -6.91 20.40
N ILE A 108 -14.80 -6.06 20.56
CA ILE A 108 -13.59 -6.10 19.75
C ILE A 108 -12.53 -6.77 20.62
N LYS A 109 -12.19 -8.02 20.29
CA LYS A 109 -11.12 -8.73 20.98
C LYS A 109 -9.79 -8.06 20.70
N ALA A 110 -9.17 -7.48 21.73
CA ALA A 110 -7.79 -7.04 21.69
C ALA A 110 -6.87 -8.25 21.85
N LEU A 111 -5.85 -8.35 21.01
CA LEU A 111 -4.79 -9.35 21.13
C LEU A 111 -3.51 -8.64 21.56
N GLY A 112 -2.91 -9.13 22.64
CA GLY A 112 -1.56 -8.78 23.04
C GLY A 112 -0.52 -9.67 22.37
N THR A 113 0.75 -9.32 22.53
CA THR A 113 1.87 -10.16 22.06
C THR A 113 1.86 -11.55 22.67
N SER A 114 1.40 -11.69 23.93
CA SER A 114 1.25 -12.97 24.61
C SER A 114 0.17 -13.88 24.03
N ASP A 115 -0.76 -13.33 23.24
CA ASP A 115 -1.80 -14.11 22.55
C ASP A 115 -1.31 -14.65 21.20
N LEU A 116 -0.11 -14.24 20.76
CA LEU A 116 0.49 -14.56 19.47
C LEU A 116 1.81 -15.29 19.67
N ASN A 117 2.26 -16.02 18.65
CA ASN A 117 3.57 -16.69 18.67
C ASN A 117 4.71 -15.70 18.35
N LEU A 118 4.85 -14.67 19.19
CA LEU A 118 5.81 -13.58 19.02
C LEU A 118 6.63 -13.38 20.30
N LYS A 119 7.94 -13.21 20.14
CA LYS A 119 8.83 -12.84 21.24
C LYS A 119 8.97 -11.31 21.33
N PRO A 120 9.29 -10.76 22.52
CA PRO A 120 9.48 -9.31 22.70
C PRO A 120 10.51 -8.69 21.75
N GLU A 121 11.57 -9.43 21.41
CA GLU A 121 12.61 -9.00 20.48
C GLU A 121 12.17 -8.99 19.01
N GLU A 122 10.99 -9.51 18.68
CA GLU A 122 10.47 -9.61 17.31
C GLU A 122 9.44 -8.53 16.97
N VAL A 123 9.13 -7.64 17.92
CA VAL A 123 8.08 -6.63 17.79
C VAL A 123 8.59 -5.22 18.10
N GLY A 124 7.87 -4.21 17.60
CA GLY A 124 8.18 -2.81 17.85
C GLY A 124 9.59 -2.41 17.39
N LEU A 125 10.24 -1.54 18.15
CA LEU A 125 11.58 -1.05 17.82
C LEU A 125 12.64 -2.17 17.90
N ALA A 126 12.51 -3.11 18.83
CA ALA A 126 13.47 -4.20 19.01
C ALA A 126 13.52 -5.17 17.82
N GLY A 127 12.35 -5.42 17.21
CA GLY A 127 12.25 -6.26 16.00
C GLY A 127 12.37 -5.51 14.68
N SER A 128 12.58 -4.19 14.70
CA SER A 128 12.69 -3.39 13.49
C SER A 128 14.13 -3.41 12.94
N ASN A 129 14.27 -3.60 11.63
CA ASN A 129 15.55 -3.52 10.92
C ASN A 129 15.89 -2.07 10.52
N ILE A 130 14.90 -1.19 10.50
CA ILE A 130 15.04 0.23 10.18
C ILE A 130 14.73 1.07 11.42
N GLN A 131 15.61 2.03 11.71
CA GLN A 131 15.41 3.06 12.73
C GLN A 131 15.37 4.43 12.08
N LEU A 132 14.33 5.20 12.38
CA LEU A 132 14.20 6.57 11.92
C LEU A 132 15.11 7.48 12.76
N GLU A 133 16.12 8.07 12.14
CA GLU A 133 17.03 8.99 12.82
C GLU A 133 16.48 10.41 12.90
N LYS A 134 15.93 10.92 11.79
CA LYS A 134 15.48 12.30 11.68
C LYS A 134 14.45 12.49 10.58
N ILE A 135 13.41 13.27 10.88
CA ILE A 135 12.45 13.82 9.91
C ILE A 135 12.53 15.34 9.99
N PHE A 136 12.45 16.00 8.84
CA PHE A 136 12.38 17.46 8.75
C PHE A 136 11.49 17.87 7.59
N VAL A 137 10.91 19.05 7.69
CA VAL A 137 10.13 19.66 6.62
C VAL A 137 11.11 20.27 5.61
N PRO A 138 11.01 19.96 4.30
CA PRO A 138 11.87 20.57 3.30
C PRO A 138 11.69 22.10 3.29
N PRO A 139 12.76 22.88 3.04
CA PRO A 139 12.62 24.33 2.92
C PRO A 139 11.67 24.67 1.76
N VAL A 140 10.86 25.72 1.96
CA VAL A 140 10.02 26.24 0.88
C VAL A 140 10.93 26.74 -0.23
N GLY A 141 10.74 26.24 -1.46
CA GLY A 141 11.51 26.66 -2.61
C GLY A 141 11.22 28.11 -3.02
N GLU A 142 12.01 28.65 -3.95
CA GLU A 142 11.89 30.04 -4.44
C GLU A 142 10.56 30.34 -5.18
N GLY A 143 9.71 29.33 -5.37
CA GLY A 143 8.43 29.44 -6.07
C GLY A 143 8.56 29.20 -7.57
N ALA A 144 7.46 29.45 -8.30
CA ALA A 144 7.43 29.32 -9.75
C ALA A 144 7.75 30.68 -10.40
N ALA A 145 8.60 30.67 -11.43
CA ALA A 145 8.80 31.82 -12.28
C ALA A 145 7.61 31.95 -13.26
N MET A 146 6.91 33.08 -13.23
CA MET A 146 5.87 33.39 -14.21
C MET A 146 6.54 33.81 -15.52
N ILE A 147 6.17 33.13 -16.61
CA ILE A 147 6.74 33.38 -17.94
C ILE A 147 5.75 34.22 -18.74
N GLU A 148 6.15 35.45 -19.06
CA GLU A 148 5.37 36.37 -19.87
C GLU A 148 5.92 36.48 -21.30
N GLY A 149 5.04 36.80 -22.25
CA GLY A 149 5.39 36.99 -23.65
C GLY A 149 4.29 36.50 -24.59
N LYS A 150 4.61 36.43 -25.88
CA LYS A 150 3.74 35.78 -26.87
C LYS A 150 3.83 34.26 -26.73
N PRO A 151 2.82 33.50 -27.22
CA PRO A 151 2.81 32.03 -27.12
C PRO A 151 4.10 31.36 -27.59
N GLU A 152 4.72 31.86 -28.66
CA GLU A 152 5.96 31.30 -29.22
C GLU A 152 7.16 31.52 -28.29
N GLU A 153 7.25 32.69 -27.66
CA GLU A 153 8.31 33.04 -26.71
C GLU A 153 8.16 32.27 -25.41
N ILE A 154 6.92 32.06 -24.95
CA ILE A 154 6.62 31.25 -23.77
C ILE A 154 7.03 29.80 -24.04
N ALA A 155 6.64 29.24 -25.19
CA ALA A 155 6.99 27.87 -25.56
C ALA A 155 8.51 27.67 -25.61
N GLN A 156 9.26 28.62 -26.20
CA GLN A 156 10.71 28.55 -26.24
C GLN A 156 11.34 28.60 -24.84
N LYS A 157 10.91 29.54 -23.99
CA LYS A 157 11.42 29.66 -22.61
C LYS A 157 11.11 28.40 -21.78
N VAL A 158 9.93 27.80 -21.94
CA VAL A 158 9.57 26.53 -21.30
C VAL A 158 10.47 25.41 -21.79
N PHE A 159 10.70 25.31 -23.10
CA PHE A 159 11.60 24.30 -23.68
C PHE A 159 13.02 24.42 -23.13
N ASP A 160 13.57 25.64 -23.09
CA ASP A 160 14.92 25.89 -22.57
C ASP A 160 15.03 25.49 -21.09
N ILE A 161 14.05 25.85 -20.26
CA ILE A 161 14.00 25.45 -18.84
C ILE A 161 13.96 23.93 -18.69
N LEU A 162 13.14 23.24 -19.50
CA LEU A 162 13.03 21.78 -19.43
C LEU A 162 14.32 21.10 -19.89
N LYS A 163 14.97 21.61 -20.94
CA LYS A 163 16.27 21.13 -21.42
C LYS A 163 17.36 21.31 -20.36
N ASP A 164 17.47 22.49 -19.77
CA ASP A 164 18.48 22.80 -18.75
C ASP A 164 18.30 21.94 -17.49
N LYS A 165 17.06 21.58 -17.15
CA LYS A 165 16.74 20.70 -16.02
C LYS A 165 16.75 19.20 -16.35
N GLY A 166 17.14 18.81 -17.56
CA GLY A 166 17.25 17.41 -17.98
C GLY A 166 15.90 16.71 -18.20
N GLY A 167 14.82 17.47 -18.36
CA GLY A 167 13.48 16.94 -18.63
C GLY A 167 13.23 16.57 -20.11
N VAL A 168 14.13 16.97 -21.01
CA VAL A 168 14.07 16.64 -22.45
C VAL A 168 15.50 16.40 -22.93
N ALA A 169 15.72 15.30 -23.65
CA ALA A 169 16.95 15.03 -24.39
C ALA A 169 16.91 15.70 -25.76
#